data_AF-A0A136HM66-F1
#
_entry.id   AF-A0A136HM66-F1
#
_cell.length_a   1.000
_cell.length_b   1.000
_cell.length_c   1.000
_cell.angle_alpha   90.00
_cell.angle_beta   90.00
_cell.angle_gamma   90.00
#
_symmetry.space_group_name_H-M   'P 1'
#
loop_
_entity.id
_entity.type
_entity.pdbx_description
1 polymer ?
#
loop_
_entity_poly.entity_id
_entity_poly.type
_entity_poly.pdbx_seq_one_letter_code
_entity_poly.pdbx_strand_id
1 'polypeptide(L)'
;MFKNILSFVAISLASSLFASAAQAHFQMVYTPDLLRERGGLINLKLPFTHPADSGYVMAVEPPEQFYVVKKGKKTDLLANIKTSTWTSAANTGDAYEVDATLRGLGDHVFVMQMAPYFEEAENVYIQQIVKTIVNVGTLPTDWNETLGLTAEIVPLTKPYGILAGGTFTGVVKSNGQPVPFAEIEVEYVNYDPDMKNNRFSDTANANLPSDLFITMTIYADANGTFTFGIPKAGQWGFAALGVGEKTELNGKELSQDAVIWVQAHDLNAVK
;
A
#
# COMPACT_ATOMS: atom_id res chain seq x y z
N MET A 1 18.73 35.30 43.04
CA MET A 1 18.41 35.31 41.59
C MET A 1 18.67 33.98 40.86
N PHE A 2 19.06 32.88 41.54
CA PHE A 2 19.41 31.60 40.89
C PHE A 2 18.56 30.40 41.35
N LYS A 3 17.28 30.61 41.69
CA LYS A 3 16.37 29.50 42.09
C LYS A 3 15.24 29.19 41.11
N ASN A 4 15.03 30.02 40.08
CA ASN A 4 13.89 29.87 39.17
C ASN A 4 14.27 29.42 37.74
N ILE A 5 15.55 29.18 37.46
CA ILE A 5 16.01 28.79 36.11
C ILE A 5 15.98 27.26 35.93
N LEU A 6 16.12 26.46 37.00
CA LEU A 6 16.10 25.01 36.89
C LEU A 6 14.71 24.43 36.58
N SER A 7 13.61 25.10 36.95
CA SER A 7 12.26 24.59 36.69
C SER A 7 11.77 24.82 35.26
N PHE A 8 12.33 25.78 34.53
CA PHE A 8 11.95 26.03 33.12
C PHE A 8 12.69 25.11 32.14
N VAL A 9 13.91 24.68 32.47
CA VAL A 9 14.66 23.74 31.62
C VAL A 9 14.10 22.31 31.72
N ALA A 10 13.55 21.92 32.88
CA ALA A 10 12.95 20.60 33.06
C ALA A 10 11.59 20.43 32.34
N ILE A 11 10.84 21.52 32.10
CA ILE A 11 9.55 21.47 31.40
C ILE A 11 9.73 21.52 29.87
N SER A 12 10.80 22.14 29.38
CA SER A 12 11.13 22.18 27.94
C SER A 12 11.70 20.86 27.38
N LEU A 13 12.18 19.95 28.24
CA LEU A 13 12.78 18.68 27.81
C LEU A 13 11.79 17.51 27.83
N ALA A 14 10.59 17.70 28.39
CA ALA A 14 9.55 16.67 28.46
C ALA A 14 8.59 16.71 27.26
N SER A 15 8.65 17.74 26.41
CA SER A 15 7.72 17.96 25.29
C SER A 15 8.21 17.38 23.96
N SER A 16 9.42 16.79 23.91
CA SER A 16 10.04 16.29 22.67
C SER A 16 10.04 14.76 22.53
N LEU A 17 9.20 14.04 23.28
CA LEU A 17 9.20 12.56 23.32
C LEU A 17 7.91 11.90 22.82
N PHE A 18 7.00 12.65 22.20
CA PHE A 18 5.88 12.06 21.46
C PHE A 18 5.96 12.52 20.00
N ALA A 19 7.02 12.12 19.31
CA ALA A 19 6.86 11.81 17.90
C ALA A 19 5.98 10.55 17.91
N SER A 20 4.66 10.70 17.77
CA SER A 20 3.85 9.58 17.33
C SER A 20 4.52 9.07 16.07
N ALA A 21 4.89 7.79 16.02
CA ALA A 21 5.17 7.18 14.74
C ALA A 21 3.92 7.44 13.90
N ALA A 22 4.03 8.27 12.87
CA ALA A 22 3.00 8.33 11.86
C ALA A 22 2.84 6.90 11.37
N GLN A 23 1.65 6.33 11.54
CA GLN A 23 1.41 4.96 11.08
C GLN A 23 0.97 5.06 9.62
N ALA A 24 1.74 4.45 8.73
CA ALA A 24 1.33 4.26 7.36
C ALA A 24 -0.03 3.57 7.32
N HIS A 25 -1.04 4.27 6.86
CA HIS A 25 -2.28 3.62 6.48
C HIS A 25 -2.09 2.97 5.10
N PHE A 26 -2.62 1.77 4.90
CA PHE A 26 -2.50 1.06 3.62
C PHE A 26 -3.86 0.76 3.02
N GLN A 27 -4.15 1.36 1.86
CA GLN A 27 -5.28 1.00 1.02
C GLN A 27 -4.92 -0.27 0.28
N MET A 28 -5.48 -1.37 0.74
CA MET A 28 -5.30 -2.66 0.08
C MET A 28 -6.11 -2.69 -1.21
N VAL A 29 -5.55 -3.31 -2.24
CA VAL A 29 -6.28 -3.80 -3.42
C VAL A 29 -5.89 -5.26 -3.56
N TYR A 30 -6.47 -6.10 -2.71
CA TYR A 30 -5.92 -7.41 -2.39
C TYR A 30 -6.66 -8.56 -3.07
N THR A 31 -5.88 -9.49 -3.63
CA THR A 31 -6.31 -10.85 -3.96
C THR A 31 -5.14 -11.79 -3.65
N PRO A 32 -5.35 -13.07 -3.28
CA PRO A 32 -4.25 -13.93 -2.81
C PRO A 32 -3.11 -14.13 -3.81
N ASP A 33 -3.46 -14.27 -5.10
CA ASP A 33 -2.51 -14.63 -6.15
C ASP A 33 -2.35 -13.50 -7.17
N LEU A 34 -1.19 -12.83 -7.14
CA LEU A 34 -0.80 -11.86 -8.16
C LEU A 34 -0.14 -12.54 -9.37
N LEU A 35 0.31 -13.79 -9.25
CA LEU A 35 0.77 -14.61 -10.37
C LEU A 35 -0.14 -15.82 -10.54
N ARG A 36 -0.88 -15.89 -11.65
CA ARG A 36 -1.89 -16.94 -11.89
C ARG A 36 -1.60 -17.71 -13.17
N GLU A 37 -1.78 -19.02 -13.13
CA GLU A 37 -1.68 -19.87 -14.33
C GLU A 37 -2.81 -19.62 -15.33
N ARG A 38 -4.01 -19.27 -14.85
CA ARG A 38 -5.21 -19.10 -15.67
C ARG A 38 -6.00 -17.86 -15.25
N GLY A 39 -6.67 -17.28 -16.25
CA GLY A 39 -7.65 -16.23 -16.03
C GLY A 39 -8.91 -16.76 -15.33
N GLY A 40 -9.92 -15.90 -15.20
CA GLY A 40 -11.16 -16.24 -14.51
C GLY A 40 -11.61 -15.14 -13.56
N LEU A 41 -12.64 -15.44 -12.78
CA LEU A 41 -13.17 -14.53 -11.78
C LEU A 41 -12.20 -14.47 -10.59
N ILE A 42 -11.90 -13.26 -10.15
CA ILE A 42 -11.24 -12.99 -8.87
C ILE A 42 -12.11 -12.03 -8.07
N ASN A 43 -11.97 -12.09 -6.76
CA ASN A 43 -12.51 -11.09 -5.86
C ASN A 43 -11.33 -10.27 -5.32
N LEU A 44 -11.49 -8.95 -5.34
CA LEU A 44 -10.55 -7.98 -4.79
C LEU A 44 -11.17 -7.39 -3.52
N LYS A 45 -10.42 -7.45 -2.41
CA LYS A 45 -10.79 -6.84 -1.13
C LYS A 45 -10.06 -5.51 -0.97
N LEU A 46 -10.77 -4.49 -0.52
CA LEU A 46 -10.30 -3.11 -0.52
C LEU A 46 -10.34 -2.43 0.88
N PRO A 47 -9.89 -3.06 1.98
CA PRO A 47 -9.82 -2.37 3.27
C PRO A 47 -8.72 -1.29 3.27
N PHE A 48 -8.93 -0.23 4.04
CA PHE A 48 -7.90 0.74 4.42
C PHE A 48 -7.50 0.45 5.87
N THR A 49 -6.27 -0.02 6.10
CA THR A 49 -5.86 -0.62 7.39
C THR A 49 -4.34 -0.79 7.52
N HIS A 50 -3.88 -1.45 8.59
CA HIS A 50 -2.49 -1.84 8.86
C HIS A 50 -2.35 -3.38 8.79
N PRO A 51 -1.94 -3.95 7.64
CA PRO A 51 -1.87 -5.41 7.47
C PRO A 51 -0.70 -6.09 8.19
N ALA A 52 0.31 -5.34 8.64
CA ALA A 52 1.46 -5.90 9.35
C ALA A 52 1.16 -6.33 10.79
N ASP A 53 0.20 -5.68 11.46
CA ASP A 53 -0.20 -5.92 12.84
C ASP A 53 -1.69 -6.29 13.01
N SER A 54 -2.44 -6.40 11.90
CA SER A 54 -3.91 -6.54 11.94
C SER A 54 -4.56 -5.37 12.68
N GLY A 55 -4.05 -4.15 12.41
CA GLY A 55 -4.43 -2.92 13.07
C GLY A 55 -5.79 -2.38 12.64
N TYR A 56 -6.06 -1.14 13.01
CA TYR A 56 -7.37 -0.52 12.84
C TYR A 56 -7.81 -0.48 11.36
N VAL A 57 -9.10 -0.66 11.12
CA VAL A 57 -9.74 -0.50 9.81
C VAL A 57 -10.44 0.85 9.79
N MET A 58 -9.96 1.74 8.93
CA MET A 58 -10.45 3.10 8.79
C MET A 58 -11.62 3.15 7.81
N ALA A 59 -12.69 3.83 8.20
CA ALA A 59 -13.82 4.06 7.31
C ALA A 59 -13.47 5.16 6.30
N VAL A 60 -13.50 4.80 5.02
CA VAL A 60 -13.26 5.71 3.90
C VAL A 60 -14.51 5.76 3.04
N GLU A 61 -14.86 6.95 2.55
CA GLU A 61 -15.89 7.11 1.53
C GLU A 61 -15.60 6.28 0.27
N PRO A 62 -16.60 5.99 -0.58
CA PRO A 62 -16.40 5.22 -1.79
C PRO A 62 -15.28 5.81 -2.65
N PRO A 63 -14.43 4.97 -3.29
CA PRO A 63 -13.29 5.47 -4.05
C PRO A 63 -13.71 6.40 -5.18
N GLU A 64 -12.86 7.37 -5.49
CA GLU A 64 -13.10 8.32 -6.58
C GLU A 64 -12.88 7.67 -7.95
N GLN A 65 -11.98 6.69 -8.04
CA GLN A 65 -11.72 5.92 -9.26
C GLN A 65 -11.37 4.48 -8.93
N PHE A 66 -11.85 3.55 -9.75
CA PHE A 66 -11.36 2.19 -9.75
C PHE A 66 -11.47 1.58 -11.14
N TYR A 67 -10.36 1.09 -11.68
CA TYR A 67 -10.31 0.56 -13.04
C TYR A 67 -9.19 -0.47 -13.21
N VAL A 68 -9.26 -1.22 -14.31
CA VAL A 68 -8.18 -2.12 -14.73
C VAL A 68 -7.63 -1.68 -16.09
N VAL A 69 -6.30 -1.66 -16.21
CA VAL A 69 -5.59 -1.46 -17.48
C VAL A 69 -5.05 -2.80 -17.95
N LYS A 70 -5.26 -3.10 -19.23
CA LYS A 70 -4.72 -4.29 -19.88
C LYS A 70 -4.38 -3.99 -21.33
N LYS A 71 -3.13 -4.19 -21.73
CA LYS A 71 -2.61 -3.87 -23.09
C LYS A 71 -3.00 -2.44 -23.50
N GLY A 72 -2.76 -1.49 -22.59
CA GLY A 72 -3.15 -0.08 -22.72
C GLY A 72 -4.66 0.23 -22.69
N LYS A 73 -5.55 -0.77 -22.66
CA LYS A 73 -7.00 -0.54 -22.58
C LYS A 73 -7.44 -0.40 -21.12
N LYS A 74 -7.98 0.76 -20.78
CA LYS A 74 -8.66 1.03 -19.50
C LYS A 74 -10.10 0.51 -19.52
N THR A 75 -10.51 -0.18 -18.47
CA THR A 75 -11.89 -0.63 -18.22
C THR A 75 -12.29 -0.18 -16.82
N ASP A 76 -13.36 0.61 -16.73
CA ASP A 76 -13.90 1.09 -15.46
C ASP A 76 -14.50 -0.05 -14.63
N LEU A 77 -14.27 -0.02 -13.33
CA LEU A 77 -14.78 -0.98 -12.34
C LEU A 77 -15.53 -0.28 -11.20
N LEU A 78 -15.62 1.05 -11.20
CA LEU A 78 -16.13 1.82 -10.07
C LEU A 78 -17.59 1.48 -9.77
N ALA A 79 -18.41 1.37 -10.82
CA ALA A 79 -19.82 0.97 -10.71
C ALA A 79 -20.04 -0.47 -10.22
N ASN A 80 -18.99 -1.30 -10.20
CA ASN A 80 -19.05 -2.70 -9.78
C ASN A 80 -18.62 -2.91 -8.33
N ILE A 81 -18.14 -1.85 -7.66
CA ILE A 81 -17.76 -1.90 -6.26
C ILE A 81 -19.00 -2.15 -5.40
N LYS A 82 -18.84 -3.05 -4.44
CA LYS A 82 -19.82 -3.37 -3.41
C LYS A 82 -19.29 -2.89 -2.08
N THR A 83 -20.18 -2.34 -1.26
CA THR A 83 -19.87 -2.12 0.16
C THR A 83 -19.64 -3.46 0.85
N SER A 84 -18.68 -3.50 1.74
CA SER A 84 -18.37 -4.65 2.59
C SER A 84 -17.94 -4.15 3.97
N THR A 85 -17.54 -5.07 4.84
CA THR A 85 -16.83 -4.76 6.08
C THR A 85 -15.55 -5.55 6.10
N TRP A 86 -14.56 -5.09 6.87
CA TRP A 86 -13.35 -5.83 7.15
C TRP A 86 -13.12 -5.94 8.65
N THR A 87 -12.85 -7.15 9.14
CA THR A 87 -12.52 -7.39 10.55
C THR A 87 -11.02 -7.58 10.72
N SER A 88 -10.40 -6.74 11.53
CA SER A 88 -9.02 -6.90 12.01
C SER A 88 -9.00 -7.33 13.48
N ALA A 89 -7.82 -7.37 14.09
CA ALA A 89 -7.70 -7.60 15.53
C ALA A 89 -8.17 -6.38 16.34
N ALA A 90 -8.10 -5.18 15.77
CA ALA A 90 -8.46 -3.93 16.45
C ALA A 90 -9.96 -3.60 16.37
N ASN A 91 -10.60 -3.79 15.22
CA ASN A 91 -12.02 -3.47 15.02
C ASN A 91 -12.64 -4.22 13.83
N THR A 92 -13.92 -3.97 13.58
CA THR A 92 -14.55 -4.20 12.29
C THR A 92 -14.96 -2.85 11.72
N GLY A 93 -14.47 -2.53 10.53
CA GLY A 93 -14.73 -1.26 9.85
C GLY A 93 -15.35 -1.46 8.47
N ASP A 94 -15.84 -0.36 7.91
CA ASP A 94 -16.35 -0.33 6.54
C ASP A 94 -15.22 -0.56 5.54
N ALA A 95 -15.52 -1.32 4.49
CA ALA A 95 -14.59 -1.61 3.42
C ALA A 95 -15.35 -1.75 2.09
N TYR A 96 -14.61 -2.11 1.05
CA TYR A 96 -15.19 -2.38 -0.26
C TYR A 96 -14.66 -3.68 -0.84
N GLU A 97 -15.42 -4.24 -1.78
CA GLU A 97 -14.97 -5.36 -2.58
C GLU A 97 -15.52 -5.31 -3.99
N VAL A 98 -14.90 -6.06 -4.89
CA VAL A 98 -15.26 -6.05 -6.30
C VAL A 98 -14.84 -7.35 -6.96
N ASP A 99 -15.75 -7.91 -7.74
CA ASP A 99 -15.47 -9.07 -8.57
C ASP A 99 -14.94 -8.60 -9.93
N ALA A 100 -13.76 -9.09 -10.31
CA ALA A 100 -13.13 -8.77 -11.58
C ALA A 100 -12.86 -10.05 -12.39
N THR A 101 -13.15 -10.02 -13.69
CA THR A 101 -12.82 -11.15 -14.58
C THR A 101 -11.50 -10.89 -15.30
N LEU A 102 -10.49 -11.70 -14.98
CA LEU A 102 -9.21 -11.69 -15.67
C LEU A 102 -9.34 -12.37 -17.04
N ARG A 103 -9.58 -11.58 -18.08
CA ARG A 103 -9.71 -12.07 -19.47
C ARG A 103 -8.38 -12.03 -20.20
N GLY A 104 -7.97 -13.18 -20.75
CA GLY A 104 -6.76 -13.33 -21.57
C GLY A 104 -5.45 -13.32 -20.77
N LEU A 105 -4.37 -13.76 -21.42
CA LEU A 105 -3.01 -13.75 -20.85
C LEU A 105 -2.45 -12.32 -20.75
N GLY A 106 -1.53 -12.09 -19.83
CA GLY A 106 -0.89 -10.79 -19.63
C GLY A 106 -1.11 -10.22 -18.24
N ASP A 107 -0.70 -8.98 -18.06
CA ASP A 107 -0.91 -8.21 -16.84
C ASP A 107 -2.30 -7.56 -16.84
N HIS A 108 -2.96 -7.60 -15.68
CA HIS A 108 -4.15 -6.83 -15.34
C HIS A 108 -3.75 -5.85 -14.24
N VAL A 109 -3.56 -4.58 -14.61
CA VAL A 109 -3.12 -3.51 -13.71
C VAL A 109 -4.34 -2.85 -13.09
N PHE A 110 -4.68 -3.23 -11.87
CA PHE A 110 -5.75 -2.58 -11.11
C PHE A 110 -5.23 -1.28 -10.52
N VAL A 111 -5.99 -0.21 -10.71
CA VAL A 111 -5.68 1.12 -10.17
C VAL A 111 -6.88 1.62 -9.40
N MET A 112 -6.65 2.03 -8.15
CA MET A 112 -7.65 2.63 -7.27
C MET A 112 -7.16 4.00 -6.82
N GLN A 113 -8.03 5.00 -6.89
CA GLN A 113 -7.86 6.26 -6.17
C GLN A 113 -8.93 6.30 -5.09
N MET A 114 -8.51 6.17 -3.83
CA MET A 114 -9.45 6.27 -2.71
C MET A 114 -10.02 7.69 -2.57
N ALA A 115 -11.16 7.82 -1.89
CA ALA A 115 -11.58 9.13 -1.41
C ALA A 115 -10.60 9.63 -0.33
N PRO A 116 -10.36 10.94 -0.22
CA PRO A 116 -9.54 11.48 0.85
C PRO A 116 -10.08 11.09 2.23
N TYR A 117 -9.23 10.51 3.06
CA TYR A 117 -9.49 10.20 4.46
C TYR A 117 -8.88 11.28 5.34
N PHE A 118 -9.59 11.74 6.37
CA PHE A 118 -9.04 12.71 7.33
C PHE A 118 -8.48 11.97 8.54
N GLU A 119 -7.16 12.01 8.72
CA GLU A 119 -6.50 11.49 9.91
C GLU A 119 -6.52 12.56 11.01
N GLU A 120 -7.38 12.36 12.00
CA GLU A 120 -7.58 13.33 13.09
C GLU A 120 -6.33 13.51 13.96
N ALA A 121 -5.57 12.44 14.18
CA ALA A 121 -4.38 12.47 15.03
C ALA A 121 -3.26 13.32 14.42
N GLU A 122 -3.15 13.34 13.10
CA GLU A 122 -2.14 14.08 12.34
C GLU A 122 -2.67 15.40 11.79
N ASN A 123 -4.00 15.59 11.78
CA ASN A 123 -4.66 16.75 11.20
C ASN A 123 -4.32 16.92 9.70
N VAL A 124 -4.17 15.80 9.00
CA VAL A 124 -3.79 15.68 7.58
C VAL A 124 -4.84 14.85 6.84
N TYR A 125 -5.11 15.16 5.57
CA TYR A 125 -5.83 14.27 4.68
C TYR A 125 -4.89 13.29 4.00
N ILE A 126 -5.30 12.03 3.85
CA ILE A 126 -4.56 10.99 3.13
C ILE A 126 -5.39 10.57 1.92
N GLN A 127 -4.76 10.52 0.75
CA GLN A 127 -5.36 9.95 -0.46
C GLN A 127 -4.34 9.06 -1.15
N GLN A 128 -4.60 7.76 -1.16
CA GLN A 128 -3.73 6.78 -1.80
C GLN A 128 -4.21 6.44 -3.21
N ILE A 129 -3.24 6.46 -4.13
CA ILE A 129 -3.38 5.99 -5.50
C ILE A 129 -2.64 4.66 -5.58
N VAL A 130 -3.41 3.57 -5.58
CA VAL A 130 -2.92 2.21 -5.42
C VAL A 130 -2.83 1.49 -6.75
N LYS A 131 -1.74 0.74 -6.97
CA LYS A 131 -1.60 -0.25 -8.04
C LYS A 131 -1.43 -1.66 -7.48
N THR A 132 -2.24 -2.59 -7.99
CA THR A 132 -2.03 -4.03 -7.83
C THR A 132 -2.02 -4.68 -9.20
N ILE A 133 -1.01 -5.48 -9.51
CA ILE A 133 -0.84 -6.09 -10.83
C ILE A 133 -0.99 -7.60 -10.71
N VAL A 134 -2.01 -8.15 -11.34
CA VAL A 134 -2.22 -9.60 -11.45
C VAL A 134 -1.79 -10.07 -12.83
N ASN A 135 -0.81 -10.95 -12.89
CA ASN A 135 -0.38 -11.60 -14.12
C ASN A 135 -1.11 -12.91 -14.37
N VAL A 136 -1.51 -13.13 -15.62
CA VAL A 136 -2.09 -14.39 -16.08
C VAL A 136 -1.18 -15.06 -17.10
N GLY A 137 -0.75 -16.27 -16.77
CA GLY A 137 -0.02 -17.19 -17.64
C GLY A 137 1.43 -16.79 -17.88
N THR A 138 2.09 -16.20 -16.88
CA THR A 138 3.52 -15.82 -16.86
C THR A 138 3.96 -14.90 -18.01
N LEU A 139 3.02 -14.26 -18.70
CA LEU A 139 3.28 -13.38 -19.83
C LEU A 139 3.34 -11.92 -19.36
N PRO A 140 4.52 -11.31 -19.19
CA PRO A 140 4.61 -9.88 -18.85
C PRO A 140 4.14 -9.02 -20.04
N THR A 141 3.32 -8.01 -19.78
CA THR A 141 2.84 -7.06 -20.80
C THR A 141 2.89 -5.60 -20.35
N ASP A 142 2.21 -5.24 -19.27
CA ASP A 142 1.92 -3.85 -18.88
C ASP A 142 2.56 -3.47 -17.53
N TRP A 143 3.23 -4.42 -16.84
CA TRP A 143 3.67 -4.29 -15.46
C TRP A 143 4.57 -3.07 -15.18
N ASN A 144 5.43 -2.65 -16.11
CA ASN A 144 6.38 -1.55 -15.95
C ASN A 144 6.00 -0.27 -16.73
N GLU A 145 4.77 -0.19 -17.25
CA GLU A 145 4.32 1.00 -17.96
C GLU A 145 4.00 2.13 -16.98
N THR A 146 4.30 3.36 -17.41
CA THR A 146 3.91 4.58 -16.66
C THR A 146 2.48 4.94 -17.06
N LEU A 147 1.59 5.09 -16.08
CA LEU A 147 0.19 5.46 -16.31
C LEU A 147 -0.04 6.98 -16.21
N GLY A 148 0.96 7.74 -15.73
CA GLY A 148 0.88 9.20 -15.62
C GLY A 148 -0.09 9.64 -14.53
N LEU A 149 -0.16 8.87 -13.44
CA LEU A 149 -1.01 9.20 -12.28
C LEU A 149 -0.39 10.38 -11.52
N THR A 150 -1.23 11.07 -10.74
CA THR A 150 -0.77 12.15 -9.84
C THR A 150 0.33 11.64 -8.89
N ALA A 151 0.18 10.41 -8.38
CA ALA A 151 1.17 9.71 -7.58
C ALA A 151 1.29 8.27 -8.11
N GLU A 152 2.51 7.82 -8.45
CA GLU A 152 2.73 6.51 -9.07
C GLU A 152 4.06 5.87 -8.64
N ILE A 153 4.05 4.57 -8.31
CA ILE A 153 5.28 3.76 -8.28
C ILE A 153 5.33 2.90 -9.54
N VAL A 154 6.35 3.10 -10.38
CA VAL A 154 6.59 2.27 -11.57
C VAL A 154 7.62 1.19 -11.24
N PRO A 155 7.26 -0.10 -11.29
CA PRO A 155 8.17 -1.16 -10.89
C PRO A 155 9.29 -1.38 -11.92
N LEU A 156 10.51 -1.64 -11.41
CA LEU A 156 11.65 -2.15 -12.19
C LEU A 156 11.85 -3.66 -11.99
N THR A 157 11.24 -4.24 -10.96
CA THR A 157 11.09 -5.69 -10.75
C THR A 157 9.64 -6.10 -10.99
N LYS A 158 9.38 -7.21 -11.69
CA LYS A 158 8.00 -7.71 -11.88
C LYS A 158 7.31 -7.88 -10.52
N PRO A 159 6.23 -7.14 -10.23
CA PRO A 159 5.67 -7.06 -8.88
C PRO A 159 5.07 -8.39 -8.40
N TYR A 160 4.66 -9.28 -9.29
CA TYR A 160 4.12 -10.61 -8.97
C TYR A 160 5.16 -11.73 -9.00
N GLY A 161 6.42 -11.43 -9.38
CA GLY A 161 7.44 -12.42 -9.73
C GLY A 161 8.72 -12.25 -8.93
N ILE A 162 8.60 -12.03 -7.62
CA ILE A 162 9.73 -11.81 -6.72
C ILE A 162 10.02 -13.10 -5.96
N LEU A 163 11.29 -13.42 -5.70
CA LEU A 163 11.66 -14.49 -4.77
C LEU A 163 11.92 -13.91 -3.38
N ALA A 164 11.49 -14.61 -2.34
CA ALA A 164 11.93 -14.33 -0.98
C ALA A 164 13.47 -14.44 -0.89
N GLY A 165 14.10 -13.49 -0.21
CA GLY A 165 15.55 -13.25 -0.23
C GLY A 165 16.03 -12.41 -1.43
N GLY A 166 15.15 -12.08 -2.37
CA GLY A 166 15.42 -11.18 -3.50
C GLY A 166 15.11 -9.72 -3.18
N THR A 167 14.89 -8.92 -4.22
CA THR A 167 14.64 -7.47 -4.10
C THR A 167 13.48 -6.99 -4.97
N PHE A 168 12.68 -6.07 -4.44
CA PHE A 168 11.80 -5.23 -5.24
C PHE A 168 12.47 -3.87 -5.49
N THR A 169 12.39 -3.37 -6.72
CA THR A 169 12.86 -2.02 -7.08
C THR A 169 11.74 -1.30 -7.83
N GLY A 170 11.52 -0.03 -7.50
CA GLY A 170 10.53 0.83 -8.13
C GLY A 170 11.06 2.26 -8.30
N VAL A 171 10.42 3.01 -9.19
CA VAL A 171 10.64 4.45 -9.38
C VAL A 171 9.39 5.19 -8.97
N VAL A 172 9.51 6.06 -7.98
CA VAL A 172 8.45 6.96 -7.53
C VAL A 172 8.31 8.09 -8.55
N LYS A 173 7.08 8.36 -8.99
CA LYS A 173 6.76 9.36 -9.99
C LYS A 173 5.53 10.18 -9.59
N SER A 174 5.54 11.44 -10.01
CA SER A 174 4.41 12.36 -9.97
C SER A 174 4.14 12.84 -11.39
N ASN A 175 2.93 12.59 -11.92
CA ASN A 175 2.57 12.92 -13.30
C ASN A 175 3.61 12.43 -14.34
N GLY A 176 4.14 11.22 -14.11
CA GLY A 176 5.15 10.59 -14.95
C GLY A 176 6.60 11.08 -14.78
N GLN A 177 6.85 12.10 -13.95
CA GLN A 177 8.19 12.58 -13.62
C GLN A 177 8.72 11.95 -12.34
N PRO A 178 9.99 11.52 -12.27
CA PRO A 178 10.55 10.95 -11.05
C PRO A 178 10.55 11.92 -9.87
N VAL A 179 10.28 11.41 -8.66
CA VAL A 179 10.31 12.18 -7.40
C VAL A 179 11.54 11.78 -6.59
N PRO A 180 12.60 12.61 -6.55
CA PRO A 180 13.83 12.28 -5.84
C PRO A 180 13.62 12.28 -4.33
N PHE A 181 14.34 11.40 -3.62
CA PHE A 181 14.32 11.36 -2.15
C PHE A 181 12.94 11.23 -1.51
N ALA A 182 11.96 10.71 -2.27
CA ALA A 182 10.64 10.39 -1.75
C ALA A 182 10.79 9.45 -0.54
N GLU A 183 10.02 9.71 0.51
CA GLU A 183 9.87 8.81 1.64
C GLU A 183 8.94 7.67 1.22
N ILE A 184 9.33 6.42 1.52
CA ILE A 184 8.54 5.23 1.22
C ILE A 184 8.39 4.41 2.49
N GLU A 185 7.15 4.12 2.84
CA GLU A 185 6.80 3.19 3.90
C GLU A 185 6.52 1.80 3.32
N VAL A 186 6.95 0.78 4.06
CA VAL A 186 6.93 -0.61 3.63
C VAL A 186 6.27 -1.48 4.70
N GLU A 187 5.26 -2.25 4.27
CA GLU A 187 4.56 -3.20 5.14
C GLU A 187 4.45 -4.59 4.53
N TYR A 188 4.47 -5.60 5.40
CA TYR A 188 4.19 -6.99 5.06
C TYR A 188 2.75 -7.31 5.40
N VAL A 189 2.03 -8.03 4.52
CA VAL A 189 0.76 -8.66 4.90
C VAL A 189 1.06 -9.83 5.84
N ASN A 190 1.15 -9.52 7.13
CA ASN A 190 1.59 -10.46 8.14
C ASN A 190 0.44 -11.35 8.62
N TYR A 191 -0.80 -10.87 8.52
CA TYR A 191 -1.99 -11.67 8.80
C TYR A 191 -2.72 -11.94 7.50
N ASP A 192 -2.84 -13.22 7.13
CA ASP A 192 -3.44 -13.62 5.87
C ASP A 192 -4.92 -13.18 5.79
N PRO A 193 -5.32 -12.48 4.73
CA PRO A 193 -6.72 -12.17 4.47
C PRO A 193 -7.57 -13.43 4.22
N ASP A 194 -8.54 -13.68 5.10
CA ASP A 194 -9.65 -14.63 4.88
C ASP A 194 -10.67 -13.99 3.93
N MET A 195 -10.50 -14.28 2.65
CA MET A 195 -11.32 -13.75 1.56
C MET A 195 -12.81 -14.08 1.68
N LYS A 196 -13.17 -15.15 2.40
CA LYS A 196 -14.57 -15.58 2.54
C LYS A 196 -15.28 -14.82 3.65
N ASN A 197 -14.58 -14.56 4.74
CA ASN A 197 -15.15 -13.95 5.94
C ASN A 197 -14.79 -12.46 6.08
N ASN A 198 -14.09 -11.88 5.11
CA ASN A 198 -13.66 -10.49 5.09
C ASN A 198 -12.90 -10.08 6.37
N ARG A 199 -11.84 -10.80 6.68
CA ARG A 199 -11.06 -10.54 7.89
C ARG A 199 -9.59 -10.90 7.71
N PHE A 200 -8.74 -10.36 8.56
CA PHE A 200 -7.41 -10.93 8.76
C PHE A 200 -7.50 -12.24 9.55
N SER A 201 -6.53 -13.14 9.33
CA SER A 201 -6.34 -14.34 10.13
C SER A 201 -6.07 -13.99 11.60
N ASP A 202 -6.30 -14.96 12.50
CA ASP A 202 -5.98 -14.80 13.93
C ASP A 202 -4.48 -14.99 14.23
N THR A 203 -3.71 -15.45 13.26
CA THR A 203 -2.31 -15.85 13.43
C THR A 203 -1.44 -15.13 12.42
N ALA A 204 -0.37 -14.50 12.92
CA ALA A 204 0.64 -13.86 12.11
C ALA A 204 1.53 -14.90 11.41
N ASN A 205 1.99 -14.55 10.22
CA ASN A 205 2.92 -15.31 9.39
C ASN A 205 4.38 -15.15 9.85
N ALA A 206 4.68 -14.08 10.59
CA ALA A 206 5.98 -13.78 11.15
C ALA A 206 5.86 -13.03 12.50
N ASN A 207 6.81 -13.29 13.39
CA ASN A 207 7.02 -12.48 14.58
C ASN A 207 7.94 -11.31 14.21
N LEU A 208 7.45 -10.08 14.35
CA LEU A 208 8.24 -8.89 14.10
C LEU A 208 9.15 -8.60 15.33
N PRO A 209 10.43 -8.24 15.13
CA PRO A 209 11.36 -8.04 16.25
C PRO A 209 11.03 -6.82 17.14
N SER A 210 10.28 -5.86 16.60
CA SER A 210 9.92 -4.58 17.23
C SER A 210 8.84 -3.91 16.39
N ASP A 211 8.08 -2.98 16.98
CA ASP A 211 7.10 -2.13 16.29
C ASP A 211 7.70 -1.35 15.11
N LEU A 212 9.02 -1.08 15.13
CA LEU A 212 9.74 -0.47 13.99
C LEU A 212 9.72 -1.32 12.71
N PHE A 213 9.29 -2.58 12.78
CA PHE A 213 9.14 -3.48 11.64
C PHE A 213 7.67 -3.70 11.25
N ILE A 214 6.72 -3.09 11.96
CA ILE A 214 5.32 -3.04 11.53
C ILE A 214 5.29 -2.23 10.24
N THR A 215 5.81 -1.01 10.30
CA THR A 215 5.97 -0.09 9.17
C THR A 215 7.43 0.34 9.09
N MET A 216 8.09 0.04 7.98
CA MET A 216 9.50 0.41 7.76
C MET A 216 9.62 1.58 6.80
N THR A 217 10.47 2.55 7.12
CA THR A 217 10.74 3.70 6.25
C THR A 217 12.04 3.52 5.46
N ILE A 218 11.99 3.77 4.16
CA ILE A 218 13.14 3.88 3.26
C ILE A 218 13.01 5.15 2.41
N TYR A 219 14.08 5.55 1.73
CA TYR A 219 14.07 6.72 0.84
C TYR A 219 14.49 6.32 -0.56
N ALA A 220 13.87 6.96 -1.56
CA ALA A 220 14.34 6.90 -2.93
C ALA A 220 15.66 7.66 -3.11
N ASP A 221 16.39 7.35 -4.16
CA ASP A 221 17.58 8.07 -4.58
C ASP A 221 17.23 9.35 -5.38
N ALA A 222 18.26 10.02 -5.92
CA ALA A 222 18.12 11.23 -6.72
C ALA A 222 17.36 11.03 -8.05
N ASN A 223 17.13 9.79 -8.49
CA ASN A 223 16.32 9.45 -9.66
C ASN A 223 14.90 8.99 -9.28
N GLY A 224 14.52 9.12 -8.00
CA GLY A 224 13.28 8.58 -7.47
C GLY A 224 13.25 7.05 -7.40
N THR A 225 14.40 6.39 -7.55
CA THR A 225 14.50 4.92 -7.50
C THR A 225 14.71 4.45 -6.07
N PHE A 226 13.97 3.44 -5.63
CA PHE A 226 14.21 2.75 -4.36
C PHE A 226 14.34 1.25 -4.58
N THR A 227 15.06 0.59 -3.68
CA THR A 227 15.21 -0.87 -3.63
C THR A 227 15.01 -1.37 -2.22
N PHE A 228 14.23 -2.44 -2.07
CA PHE A 228 13.98 -3.11 -0.81
C PHE A 228 14.27 -4.61 -0.93
N GLY A 229 15.00 -5.16 0.04
CA GLY A 229 15.26 -6.61 0.14
C GLY A 229 14.08 -7.31 0.81
N ILE A 230 13.48 -8.30 0.15
CA ILE A 230 12.25 -8.95 0.60
C ILE A 230 12.61 -10.19 1.42
N PRO A 231 12.48 -10.17 2.77
CA PRO A 231 12.97 -11.27 3.60
C PRO A 231 12.07 -12.50 3.59
N LYS A 232 10.80 -12.37 3.20
CA LYS A 232 9.78 -13.43 3.35
C LYS A 232 8.78 -13.41 2.18
N ALA A 233 8.31 -14.59 1.79
CA ALA A 233 7.22 -14.74 0.83
C ALA A 233 5.89 -14.19 1.36
N GLY A 234 5.00 -13.83 0.44
CA GLY A 234 3.73 -13.16 0.70
C GLY A 234 3.69 -11.78 0.05
N GLN A 235 2.66 -11.00 0.38
CA GLN A 235 2.47 -9.68 -0.21
C GLN A 235 3.09 -8.57 0.63
N TRP A 236 3.65 -7.59 -0.07
CA TRP A 236 4.33 -6.43 0.50
C TRP A 236 3.76 -5.16 -0.14
N GLY A 237 3.44 -4.17 0.69
CA GLY A 237 2.96 -2.86 0.29
C GLY A 237 4.10 -1.84 0.36
N PHE A 238 4.15 -0.95 -0.62
CA PHE A 238 5.06 0.19 -0.66
C PHE A 238 4.25 1.46 -0.88
N ALA A 239 4.32 2.41 0.04
CA ALA A 239 3.61 3.68 -0.03
C ALA A 239 4.62 4.84 -0.08
N ALA A 240 4.73 5.52 -1.22
CA ALA A 240 5.53 6.74 -1.33
C ALA A 240 4.66 7.95 -0.97
N LEU A 241 5.00 8.63 0.13
CA LEU A 241 4.13 9.59 0.78
C LEU A 241 4.22 10.98 0.16
N GLY A 242 3.07 11.66 0.03
CA GLY A 242 3.01 13.08 -0.32
C GLY A 242 3.62 13.43 -1.67
N VAL A 243 3.66 12.47 -2.61
CA VAL A 243 4.31 12.63 -3.92
C VAL A 243 3.34 13.10 -5.02
N GLY A 244 2.05 13.17 -4.73
CA GLY A 244 1.04 13.65 -5.65
C GLY A 244 1.07 15.16 -5.88
N GLU A 245 0.37 15.59 -6.93
CA GLU A 245 0.31 16.99 -7.36
C GLU A 245 -0.45 17.90 -6.39
N LYS A 246 -1.41 17.35 -5.63
CA LYS A 246 -2.22 18.09 -4.67
C LYS A 246 -1.64 17.90 -3.27
N THR A 247 -1.42 19.02 -2.58
CA THR A 247 -0.85 19.04 -1.24
C THR A 247 -1.80 19.62 -0.19
N GLU A 248 -3.01 20.04 -0.58
CA GLU A 248 -4.00 20.62 0.32
C GLU A 248 -5.43 20.23 -0.06
N LEU A 249 -6.27 20.01 0.95
CA LEU A 249 -7.71 19.84 0.85
C LEU A 249 -8.41 20.54 2.02
N ASN A 250 -9.41 21.38 1.73
CA ASN A 250 -10.20 22.09 2.74
C ASN A 250 -9.36 22.89 3.77
N GLY A 251 -8.26 23.52 3.33
CA GLY A 251 -7.38 24.31 4.21
C GLY A 251 -6.45 23.48 5.09
N LYS A 252 -6.36 22.17 4.86
CA LYS A 252 -5.46 21.25 5.57
C LYS A 252 -4.56 20.54 4.58
N GLU A 253 -3.39 20.11 5.04
CA GLU A 253 -2.45 19.32 4.24
C GLU A 253 -3.11 18.04 3.70
N LEU A 254 -2.74 17.67 2.48
CA LEU A 254 -3.15 16.45 1.81
C LEU A 254 -1.89 15.68 1.38
N SER A 255 -1.70 14.49 1.96
CA SER A 255 -0.73 13.52 1.50
C SER A 255 -1.37 12.69 0.37
N GLN A 256 -0.99 12.99 -0.88
CA GLN A 256 -1.30 12.12 -2.01
C GLN A 256 -0.20 11.08 -2.18
N ASP A 257 -0.51 9.83 -1.85
CA ASP A 257 0.49 8.76 -1.79
C ASP A 257 0.40 7.84 -3.00
N ALA A 258 1.56 7.39 -3.47
CA ALA A 258 1.64 6.35 -4.48
C ALA A 258 1.82 4.99 -3.78
N VAL A 259 0.89 4.06 -3.99
CA VAL A 259 0.97 2.72 -3.38
C VAL A 259 1.11 1.65 -4.44
N ILE A 260 1.97 0.64 -4.20
CA ILE A 260 2.02 -0.58 -5.00
C ILE A 260 2.07 -1.82 -4.11
N TRP A 261 1.27 -2.82 -4.45
CA TRP A 261 1.31 -4.15 -3.86
C TRP A 261 2.09 -5.12 -4.75
N VAL A 262 2.99 -5.87 -4.14
CA VAL A 262 3.85 -6.86 -4.79
C VAL A 262 3.77 -8.19 -4.05
N GLN A 263 4.13 -9.29 -4.70
CA GLN A 263 4.14 -10.64 -4.13
C GLN A 263 5.49 -11.30 -4.33
N ALA A 264 6.06 -11.77 -3.23
CA ALA A 264 7.24 -12.64 -3.22
C ALA A 264 6.85 -14.10 -2.97
N HIS A 265 7.61 -15.00 -3.55
CA HIS A 265 7.40 -16.44 -3.51
C HIS A 265 8.58 -17.15 -2.86
N ASP A 266 8.30 -18.22 -2.13
CA ASP A 266 9.35 -19.02 -1.51
C ASP A 266 10.23 -19.71 -2.57
N LEU A 267 11.53 -19.74 -2.29
CA LEU A 267 12.49 -20.55 -3.03
C LEU A 267 12.83 -21.79 -2.21
N ASN A 268 11.98 -22.81 -2.30
CA ASN A 268 12.20 -24.07 -1.59
C ASN A 268 13.06 -25.02 -2.43
N ALA A 269 14.06 -25.64 -1.81
CA ALA A 269 14.82 -26.72 -2.45
C ALA A 269 13.88 -27.88 -2.80
N VAL A 270 13.97 -28.36 -4.05
CA VAL A 270 13.29 -29.61 -4.44
C VAL A 270 14.00 -30.75 -3.72
N LYS A 271 13.25 -31.52 -2.91
CA LYS A 271 13.75 -32.73 -2.27
C LYS A 271 13.87 -33.88 -3.26
#